data_AF-A0A967Z0I6-F1
#
_entry.id   AF-A0A967Z0I6-F1
#
_cell.length_a   1.000
_cell.length_b   1.000
_cell.length_c   1.000
_cell.angle_alpha   90.00
_cell.angle_beta   90.00
_cell.angle_gamma   90.00
#
_symmetry.space_group_name_H-M   'P 1'
#
loop_
_entity.id
_entity.type
_entity.pdbx_description
1 polymer ?
#
loop_
_entity_poly.entity_id
_entity_poly.type
_entity_poly.pdbx_seq_one_letter_code
_entity_poly.pdbx_strand_id
1 'polypeptide(L)'
;MDVSADGKVVVGVSNSGGPQAFRWTSSGGMKPLGFLPGGNNSYAMAVSEDGSVVTGWSNSTNSGGSNVEAFRWVDPGPMVGLGDLLGGQFNSQGNGIAASGGVIVGTGASANTEAFLWVFALGMTGLGHLSGGTVSEANDVSFSAVKKAVFMK
;
A
#
# COMPACT_ATOMS: atom_id res chain seq x y z
N MET A 1 -9.55 -3.99 3.07
CA MET A 1 -9.83 -3.65 4.49
C MET A 1 -9.10 -4.68 5.32
N ASP A 2 -8.54 -4.25 6.45
CA ASP A 2 -7.65 -5.07 7.25
C ASP A 2 -7.75 -4.67 8.73
N VAL A 3 -7.22 -5.51 9.61
CA VAL A 3 -7.26 -5.35 11.06
C VAL A 3 -5.89 -5.62 11.67
N SER A 4 -5.47 -4.80 12.64
CA SER A 4 -4.23 -5.04 13.40
C SER A 4 -4.30 -6.37 14.14
N ALA A 5 -3.15 -6.97 14.47
CA ALA A 5 -3.12 -8.30 15.07
C ALA A 5 -3.79 -8.37 16.45
N ASP A 6 -3.83 -7.26 17.18
CA ASP A 6 -4.53 -7.16 18.45
C ASP A 6 -6.02 -6.81 18.33
N GLY A 7 -6.53 -6.66 17.10
CA GLY A 7 -7.92 -6.33 16.81
C GLY A 7 -8.34 -4.89 17.14
N LYS A 8 -7.40 -4.02 17.58
CA LYS A 8 -7.74 -2.67 18.06
C LYS A 8 -7.82 -1.62 16.97
N VAL A 9 -7.23 -1.88 15.81
CA VAL A 9 -7.19 -0.97 14.68
C VAL A 9 -7.82 -1.65 13.47
N VAL A 10 -8.80 -0.98 12.87
CA VAL A 10 -9.42 -1.41 11.60
C VAL A 10 -9.16 -0.35 10.54
N VAL A 11 -8.76 -0.77 9.34
CA VAL A 11 -8.57 0.13 8.20
C VAL A 11 -9.41 -0.29 7.01
N GLY A 12 -9.81 0.69 6.22
CA GLY A 12 -10.59 0.44 5.03
C GLY A 12 -10.93 1.71 4.29
N VAL A 13 -12.04 1.68 3.58
CA VAL A 13 -12.59 2.81 2.84
C VAL A 13 -13.98 3.16 3.38
N SER A 14 -14.22 4.44 3.57
CA SER A 14 -15.54 5.00 3.89
C SER A 14 -15.97 5.89 2.73
N ASN A 15 -17.28 5.99 2.49
CA ASN A 15 -17.80 6.84 1.43
C ASN A 15 -18.61 8.00 2.03
N SER A 16 -17.97 9.16 2.16
CA SER A 16 -18.57 10.38 2.72
C SER A 16 -18.26 11.58 1.82
N GLY A 17 -18.85 11.59 0.62
CA GLY A 17 -18.53 12.56 -0.43
C GLY A 17 -17.43 12.11 -1.40
N GLY A 18 -17.06 10.83 -1.33
CA GLY A 18 -15.99 10.20 -2.10
C GLY A 18 -15.38 9.04 -1.29
N PRO A 19 -14.82 7.99 -1.95
CA PRO A 19 -14.03 6.97 -1.28
C PRO A 19 -12.81 7.56 -0.57
N GLN A 20 -12.77 7.45 0.75
CA GLN A 20 -11.65 7.90 1.56
C GLN A 20 -11.17 6.81 2.52
N ALA A 21 -9.86 6.61 2.55
CA ALA A 21 -9.22 5.69 3.47
C ALA A 21 -9.42 6.16 4.92
N PHE A 22 -9.73 5.22 5.80
CA PHE A 22 -9.89 5.49 7.22
C PHE A 22 -9.07 4.54 8.10
N ARG A 23 -8.84 4.99 9.33
CA ARG A 23 -8.41 4.17 10.47
C ARG A 23 -9.41 4.33 11.60
N TRP A 24 -9.86 3.21 12.16
CA TRP A 24 -10.77 3.18 13.30
C TRP A 24 -10.09 2.61 14.52
N THR A 25 -10.40 3.19 15.68
CA THR A 25 -10.05 2.65 17.02
C THR A 25 -11.26 2.80 17.94
N SER A 26 -11.37 1.94 18.95
CA SER A 26 -12.49 2.01 19.92
C SER A 26 -12.51 3.32 20.70
N SER A 27 -11.34 3.89 21.03
CA SER A 27 -11.22 5.14 21.79
C SER A 27 -11.28 6.40 20.92
N GLY A 28 -10.90 6.30 19.64
CA GLY A 28 -10.76 7.45 18.74
C GLY A 28 -11.82 7.54 17.64
N GLY A 29 -12.68 6.53 17.49
CA GLY A 29 -13.64 6.44 16.40
C GLY A 29 -12.98 6.29 15.02
N MET A 30 -13.76 6.55 13.96
CA MET A 30 -13.25 6.58 12.58
C MET A 30 -12.51 7.90 12.33
N LYS A 31 -11.27 7.82 11.84
CA LYS A 31 -10.47 8.97 11.41
C LYS A 31 -10.08 8.81 9.95
N PRO A 32 -10.29 9.83 9.11
CA PRO A 32 -9.82 9.80 7.74
C PRO A 32 -8.28 9.88 7.70
N LEU A 33 -7.67 9.17 6.77
CA LEU A 33 -6.23 9.23 6.52
C LEU A 33 -5.85 10.36 5.55
N GLY A 34 -6.83 10.92 4.84
CA GLY A 34 -6.62 11.94 3.82
C GLY A 34 -6.44 11.36 2.41
N PHE A 35 -5.70 12.09 1.58
CA PHE A 35 -5.39 11.78 0.20
C PHE A 35 -3.93 12.13 -0.08
N LEU A 36 -3.35 11.55 -1.12
CA LEU A 36 -2.10 12.07 -1.66
C LEU A 36 -2.32 13.44 -2.32
N PRO A 37 -1.25 14.26 -2.53
CA PRO A 37 -1.38 15.57 -3.17
C PRO A 37 -2.17 15.51 -4.48
N GLY A 38 -3.21 16.34 -4.59
CA GLY A 38 -4.13 16.42 -5.73
C GLY A 38 -5.07 15.21 -5.93
N GLY A 39 -5.04 14.24 -5.01
CA GLY A 39 -5.98 13.13 -4.98
C GLY A 39 -7.33 13.48 -4.37
N ASN A 40 -8.35 12.72 -4.75
CA ASN A 40 -9.70 12.80 -4.20
C ASN A 40 -10.31 11.42 -3.86
N ASN A 41 -9.61 10.33 -4.17
CA ASN A 41 -9.96 8.98 -3.74
C ASN A 41 -8.79 8.34 -3.00
N SER A 42 -9.07 7.57 -1.95
CA SER A 42 -8.08 6.74 -1.26
C SER A 42 -8.70 5.49 -0.65
N TYR A 43 -7.94 4.40 -0.62
CA TYR A 43 -8.34 3.11 -0.08
C TYR A 43 -7.20 2.55 0.78
N ALA A 44 -7.49 2.21 2.03
CA ALA A 44 -6.57 1.45 2.87
C ALA A 44 -6.78 -0.05 2.65
N MET A 45 -5.69 -0.74 2.32
CA MET A 45 -5.69 -2.16 1.98
C MET A 45 -5.13 -3.02 3.10
N ALA A 46 -4.06 -2.58 3.77
CA ALA A 46 -3.39 -3.33 4.82
C ALA A 46 -2.85 -2.43 5.96
N VAL A 47 -2.68 -3.00 7.15
CA VAL A 47 -2.19 -2.30 8.35
C VAL A 47 -1.11 -3.12 9.09
N SER A 48 -0.11 -2.45 9.68
CA SER A 48 0.92 -3.10 10.49
C SER A 48 0.36 -3.75 11.76
N GLU A 49 1.14 -4.63 12.38
CA GLU A 49 0.72 -5.43 13.53
C GLU A 49 0.27 -4.55 14.72
N ASP A 50 1.00 -3.46 14.96
CA ASP A 50 0.75 -2.46 15.99
C ASP A 50 -0.32 -1.42 15.59
N GLY A 51 -0.83 -1.48 14.37
CA GLY A 51 -1.84 -0.56 13.87
C GLY A 51 -1.34 0.85 13.56
N SER A 52 -0.01 1.08 13.54
CA SER A 52 0.60 2.41 13.38
C SER A 52 0.88 2.81 11.93
N VAL A 53 1.05 1.84 11.03
CA VAL A 53 1.35 2.07 9.61
C VAL A 53 0.27 1.46 8.73
N VAL A 54 -0.21 2.22 7.75
CA VAL A 54 -1.24 1.79 6.81
C VAL A 54 -0.73 1.96 5.38
N THR A 55 -1.05 0.99 4.52
CA THR A 55 -0.81 1.07 3.08
C THR A 55 -2.08 0.82 2.29
N GLY A 56 -2.02 1.15 1.01
CA GLY A 56 -3.12 1.12 0.08
C GLY A 56 -2.80 1.97 -1.12
N TRP A 57 -3.80 2.64 -1.68
CA TRP A 57 -3.61 3.52 -2.83
C TRP A 57 -4.47 4.78 -2.76
N SER A 58 -4.02 5.83 -3.44
CA SER A 58 -4.76 7.09 -3.60
C SER A 58 -4.48 7.68 -4.97
N ASN A 59 -5.41 8.45 -5.53
CA ASN A 59 -5.07 9.28 -6.68
C ASN A 59 -4.01 10.32 -6.28
N SER A 60 -3.15 10.73 -7.21
CA SER A 60 -2.17 11.77 -6.95
C SER A 60 -1.88 12.63 -8.19
N THR A 61 -1.28 13.79 -7.99
CA THR A 61 -0.78 14.61 -9.11
C THR A 61 0.28 13.88 -9.92
N ASN A 62 1.09 13.01 -9.30
CA ASN A 62 2.14 12.25 -9.98
C ASN A 62 1.55 11.26 -10.99
N SER A 63 0.35 10.75 -10.70
CA SER A 63 -0.38 9.81 -11.54
C SER A 63 -1.26 10.47 -12.61
N GLY A 64 -1.16 11.80 -12.77
CA GLY A 64 -2.02 12.59 -13.65
C GLY A 64 -3.44 12.81 -13.10
N GLY A 65 -3.65 12.55 -11.80
CA GLY A 65 -4.91 12.82 -11.09
C GLY A 65 -6.02 11.77 -11.30
N SER A 66 -5.86 10.83 -12.22
CA SER A 66 -6.86 9.77 -12.52
C SER A 66 -6.36 8.35 -12.24
N ASN A 67 -5.04 8.12 -12.30
CA ASN A 67 -4.46 6.83 -11.92
C ASN A 67 -4.16 6.80 -10.41
N VAL A 68 -3.73 5.65 -9.89
CA VAL A 68 -3.51 5.45 -8.46
C VAL A 68 -2.02 5.35 -8.12
N GLU A 69 -1.67 5.78 -6.91
CA GLU A 69 -0.34 5.69 -6.35
C GLU A 69 -0.43 4.97 -5.00
N ALA A 70 0.43 3.97 -4.81
CA ALA A 70 0.58 3.30 -3.55
C ALA A 70 1.04 4.31 -2.49
N PHE A 71 0.48 4.24 -1.28
CA PHE A 71 0.88 5.12 -0.19
C PHE A 71 1.38 4.36 1.03
N ARG A 72 2.12 5.08 1.88
CA ARG A 72 2.36 4.74 3.27
C ARG A 72 1.88 5.88 4.16
N TRP A 73 1.10 5.54 5.17
CA TRP A 73 0.60 6.46 6.19
C TRP A 73 1.08 6.00 7.56
N VAL A 74 1.48 6.93 8.43
CA VAL A 74 1.94 6.65 9.81
C VAL A 74 1.13 7.50 10.77
N ASP A 75 0.62 6.91 11.85
CA ASP A 75 -0.16 7.62 12.87
C ASP A 75 0.74 8.46 13.80
N PRO A 76 0.46 9.76 14.00
CA PRO A 76 -0.31 10.66 13.15
C PRO A 76 0.58 11.27 12.06
N GLY A 77 0.05 11.46 10.85
CA GLY A 77 0.82 12.02 9.74
C GLY A 77 0.02 12.11 8.44
N PRO A 78 0.60 12.70 7.38
CA PRO A 78 0.00 12.67 6.05
C PRO A 78 0.27 11.33 5.35
N MET A 79 -0.48 11.05 4.27
CA MET A 79 -0.09 10.01 3.31
C MET A 79 1.19 10.42 2.58
N VAL A 80 2.10 9.47 2.42
CA VAL A 80 3.32 9.62 1.61
C VAL A 80 3.23 8.64 0.45
N GLY A 81 3.37 9.15 -0.78
CA GLY A 81 3.36 8.34 -2.00
C GLY A 81 4.63 7.50 -2.10
N LEU A 82 4.48 6.26 -2.58
CA LEU A 82 5.59 5.32 -2.75
C LEU A 82 6.25 5.42 -4.14
N GLY A 83 5.62 6.17 -5.06
CA GLY A 83 5.97 6.13 -6.48
C GLY A 83 5.41 4.92 -7.20
N ASP A 84 5.97 4.64 -8.37
CA ASP A 84 5.64 3.48 -9.21
C ASP A 84 6.92 2.92 -9.86
N LEU A 85 6.82 1.73 -10.45
CA LEU A 85 7.87 1.13 -11.26
C LEU A 85 8.09 1.95 -12.55
N LEU A 86 9.29 1.85 -13.11
CA LEU A 86 9.62 2.50 -14.38
C LEU A 86 9.17 1.66 -15.57
N GLY A 87 8.79 2.33 -16.66
CA GLY A 87 8.49 1.68 -17.95
C GLY A 87 7.00 1.51 -18.26
N GLY A 88 6.11 2.01 -17.39
CA GLY A 88 4.66 1.93 -17.54
C GLY A 88 3.91 3.26 -17.34
N GLN A 89 2.58 3.17 -17.33
CA GLN A 89 1.72 4.23 -16.82
C GLN A 89 1.86 4.30 -15.31
N PHE A 90 1.93 5.48 -14.71
CA PHE A 90 2.07 5.62 -13.26
C PHE A 90 0.84 5.06 -12.52
N ASN A 91 0.94 3.82 -12.03
CA ASN A 91 -0.16 3.06 -11.46
C ASN A 91 0.38 2.00 -10.47
N SER A 92 0.33 2.33 -9.18
CA SER A 92 0.77 1.43 -8.11
C SER A 92 -0.26 1.26 -7.00
N GLN A 93 -0.27 0.07 -6.38
CA GLN A 93 -1.12 -0.28 -5.24
C GLN A 93 -0.30 -1.01 -4.18
N GLY A 94 -0.36 -0.54 -2.93
CA GLY A 94 0.20 -1.24 -1.78
C GLY A 94 -0.82 -2.24 -1.25
N ASN A 95 -0.59 -3.54 -1.46
CA ASN A 95 -1.54 -4.60 -1.14
C ASN A 95 -1.27 -5.23 0.23
N GLY A 96 -0.01 -5.33 0.63
CA GLY A 96 0.41 -5.94 1.89
C GLY A 96 1.49 -5.12 2.60
N ILE A 97 1.54 -5.23 3.92
CA ILE A 97 2.53 -4.54 4.77
C ILE A 97 3.09 -5.50 5.81
N ALA A 98 4.40 -5.42 6.04
CA ALA A 98 5.03 -6.24 7.06
C ALA A 98 4.58 -5.81 8.46
N ALA A 99 4.62 -6.74 9.41
CA ALA A 99 4.28 -6.51 10.82
C ALA A 99 4.92 -5.24 11.41
N SER A 100 6.18 -4.96 11.06
CA SER A 100 6.93 -3.78 11.52
C SER A 100 6.58 -2.46 10.82
N GLY A 101 5.78 -2.50 9.74
CA GLY A 101 5.43 -1.33 8.93
C GLY A 101 6.55 -0.76 8.04
N GLY A 102 7.71 -1.44 7.97
CA GLY A 102 8.88 -0.99 7.22
C GLY A 102 8.98 -1.49 5.77
N VAL A 103 8.18 -2.50 5.43
CA VAL A 103 8.16 -3.14 4.10
C VAL A 103 6.72 -3.18 3.59
N ILE A 104 6.52 -2.78 2.35
CA ILE A 104 5.23 -2.82 1.65
C ILE A 104 5.43 -3.61 0.36
N VAL A 105 4.46 -4.46 0.03
CA VAL A 105 4.41 -5.18 -1.25
C VAL A 105 3.13 -4.85 -1.98
N GLY A 106 3.14 -5.04 -3.28
CA GLY A 106 1.99 -4.72 -4.10
C GLY A 106 2.25 -4.88 -5.57
N THR A 107 1.48 -4.16 -6.36
CA THR A 107 1.59 -4.12 -7.83
C THR A 107 1.95 -2.71 -8.29
N GLY A 108 2.88 -2.61 -9.21
CA GLY A 108 3.21 -1.38 -9.95
C GLY A 108 3.12 -1.64 -11.44
N ALA A 109 3.27 -0.59 -12.23
CA ALA A 109 3.22 -0.68 -13.68
C ALA A 109 4.61 -0.45 -14.29
N SER A 110 5.17 -1.52 -14.85
CA SER A 110 6.32 -1.45 -15.76
C SER A 110 5.81 -1.60 -17.20
N ALA A 111 6.44 -2.42 -18.05
CA ALA A 111 5.88 -2.75 -19.36
C ALA A 111 4.50 -3.42 -19.26
N ASN A 112 4.21 -4.04 -18.10
CA ASN A 112 2.92 -4.61 -17.70
C ASN A 112 2.78 -4.48 -16.17
N THR A 113 1.72 -5.06 -15.58
CA THR A 113 1.59 -5.17 -14.13
C THR A 113 2.72 -6.04 -13.56
N GLU A 114 3.40 -5.54 -12.53
CA GLU A 114 4.53 -6.22 -11.91
C GLU A 114 4.48 -6.09 -10.38
N ALA A 115 4.78 -7.19 -9.70
CA ALA A 115 4.91 -7.21 -8.25
C ALA A 115 6.10 -6.36 -7.82
N PHE A 116 5.92 -5.55 -6.78
CA PHE A 116 7.03 -4.79 -6.19
C PHE A 116 7.25 -5.13 -4.72
N LEU A 117 8.48 -4.86 -4.28
CA LEU A 117 8.88 -4.70 -2.90
C LEU A 117 9.29 -3.24 -2.66
N TRP A 118 8.69 -2.59 -1.68
CA TRP A 118 9.07 -1.25 -1.23
C TRP A 118 9.66 -1.32 0.17
N VAL A 119 10.83 -0.71 0.34
CA VAL A 119 11.51 -0.60 1.64
C VAL A 119 11.80 0.87 1.91
N PHE A 120 11.54 1.30 3.14
CA PHE A 120 11.84 2.66 3.58
C PHE A 120 13.30 3.03 3.27
N ALA A 121 13.51 4.20 2.67
CA ALA A 121 14.78 4.72 2.15
C ALA A 121 15.39 4.01 0.92
N LEU A 122 14.91 2.83 0.51
CA LEU A 122 15.38 2.14 -0.71
C LEU A 122 14.43 2.32 -1.90
N GLY A 123 13.17 2.66 -1.64
CA GLY A 123 12.17 2.85 -2.70
C GLY A 123 11.61 1.53 -3.22
N MET A 124 10.97 1.61 -4.38
CA MET A 124 10.26 0.50 -5.03
C MET A 124 11.20 -0.33 -5.91
N THR A 125 11.21 -1.65 -5.72
CA THR A 125 11.97 -2.61 -6.51
C THR A 125 11.01 -3.63 -7.13
N GLY A 126 11.04 -3.77 -8.46
CA GLY A 126 10.28 -4.80 -9.17
C GLY A 126 10.81 -6.20 -8.88
N LEU A 127 9.90 -7.17 -8.73
CA LEU A 127 10.23 -8.58 -8.50
C LEU A 127 10.30 -9.40 -9.80
N GLY A 128 9.97 -8.77 -10.94
CA GLY A 128 9.97 -9.39 -12.25
C GLY A 128 8.80 -10.33 -12.51
N HIS A 129 8.93 -11.06 -13.61
CA HIS A 129 7.94 -12.02 -14.12
C HIS A 129 8.57 -13.41 -14.23
N LEU A 130 7.73 -14.45 -14.16
CA LEU A 130 8.14 -15.79 -14.57
C LEU A 130 8.36 -15.84 -16.09
N SER A 131 9.17 -16.79 -16.57
CA SER A 131 9.46 -16.92 -18.01
C SER A 131 8.17 -17.09 -18.83
N GLY A 132 7.95 -16.21 -19.81
CA GLY A 132 6.73 -16.17 -20.62
C GLY A 132 5.51 -15.52 -19.95
N GLY A 133 5.62 -15.10 -18.69
CA GLY A 133 4.59 -14.35 -17.98
C GLY A 133 4.65 -12.85 -18.25
N THR A 134 3.49 -12.20 -18.17
CA THR A 134 3.35 -10.74 -18.35
C THR A 134 2.77 -10.04 -17.13
N VAL A 135 2.35 -10.78 -16.10
CA VAL A 135 1.78 -10.23 -14.86
C VAL A 135 2.42 -10.92 -13.66
N SER A 136 2.74 -10.15 -12.61
CA SER A 136 3.07 -10.66 -11.28
C SER A 136 2.40 -9.80 -10.21
N GLU A 137 2.03 -10.42 -9.09
CA GLU A 137 1.36 -9.74 -7.97
C GLU A 137 1.96 -10.21 -6.63
N ALA A 138 2.06 -9.29 -5.68
CA ALA A 138 2.38 -9.59 -4.28
C ALA A 138 1.27 -9.00 -3.39
N ASN A 139 0.58 -9.88 -2.65
CA ASN A 139 -0.60 -9.50 -1.88
C ASN A 139 -0.38 -9.45 -0.37
N ASP A 140 0.69 -10.08 0.11
CA ASP A 140 1.00 -10.14 1.54
C ASP A 140 2.52 -10.29 1.76
N VAL A 141 2.99 -9.88 2.94
CA VAL A 141 4.38 -10.01 3.36
C VAL A 141 4.44 -10.28 4.87
N SER A 142 4.95 -11.45 5.24
CA SER A 142 5.24 -11.76 6.64
C SER A 142 6.74 -11.63 6.92
N PHE A 143 7.08 -10.94 8.00
CA PHE A 143 8.40 -11.03 8.64
C PHE A 143 8.17 -11.37 10.11
N SER A 144 8.20 -12.66 10.44
CA SER A 144 8.67 -13.07 11.78
C SER A 144 10.19 -13.24 11.67
N ALA A 145 10.94 -12.84 12.69
CA ALA A 145 12.39 -12.74 12.72
C ALA A 145 13.16 -13.60 11.68
N VAL A 146 13.82 -12.93 10.73
CA VAL A 146 14.88 -13.44 9.83
C VAL A 146 14.63 -14.82 9.18
N LYS A 147 14.04 -14.87 7.96
CA LYS A 147 14.55 -15.62 6.78
C LYS A 147 13.58 -15.67 5.59
N LYS A 148 14.16 -15.35 4.42
CA LYS A 148 13.91 -15.83 3.03
C LYS A 148 12.50 -15.68 2.43
N ALA A 149 12.45 -14.86 1.37
CA ALA A 149 11.42 -14.89 0.34
C ALA A 149 11.22 -16.32 -0.18
N VAL A 150 9.98 -16.79 -0.14
CA VAL A 150 9.54 -18.04 -0.79
C VAL A 150 8.96 -17.66 -2.14
N PHE A 151 9.60 -18.09 -3.22
CA PHE A 151 8.98 -18.15 -4.54
C PHE A 151 8.18 -19.46 -4.59
N MET A 152 6.86 -19.39 -4.69
CA MET A 152 6.03 -20.57 -5.00
C MET A 152 6.13 -20.84 -6.51
N LYS A 153 6.24 -22.14 -6.85
CA LYS A 153 6.33 -22.66 -8.22
C LYS A 153 5.01 -22.56 -8.96
#